data_AF-A0A0Q2N5Q8-F1
#
_entry.id   AF-A0A0Q2N5Q8-F1
#
_cell.length_a   1.000
_cell.length_b   1.000
_cell.length_c   1.000
_cell.angle_alpha   90.00
_cell.angle_beta   90.00
_cell.angle_gamma   90.00
#
_symmetry.space_group_name_H-M   'P 1'
#
loop_
_entity.id
_entity.type
_entity.pdbx_description
1 polymer ?
#
loop_
_entity_poly.entity_id
_entity_poly.type
_entity_poly.pdbx_seq_one_letter_code
_entity_poly.pdbx_strand_id
1 'polypeptide(L)' 'MINLLKTGMLTLCQWFIFLPGLLCFSYLLRPLLIVVLVPGGLLLLAVIGGQEVRSEMKSLFKGWVTSR' A
#
# COMPACT_ATOMS: atom_id res chain seq x y z
N MET A 1 17.93 15.25 -37.71
CA MET A 1 16.57 14.63 -37.68
C MET A 1 16.59 13.16 -37.23
N ILE A 2 17.49 12.31 -37.75
CA ILE A 2 17.58 10.88 -37.40
C ILE A 2 17.77 10.60 -35.90
N ASN A 3 18.54 11.44 -35.19
CA ASN A 3 18.74 11.28 -33.75
C ASN A 3 17.47 11.52 -32.92
N LEU A 4 16.58 12.43 -33.36
CA LEU A 4 15.32 12.70 -32.66
C LEU A 4 14.36 11.50 -32.78
N LEU A 5 14.34 10.86 -33.96
CA LEU A 5 13.54 9.66 -34.22
C LEU A 5 14.05 8.45 -33.42
N LYS A 6 15.38 8.29 -33.34
CA LYS A 6 16.00 7.24 -32.52
C LYS A 6 15.68 7.40 -31.04
N THR A 7 15.78 8.62 -30.51
CA THR A 7 15.44 8.90 -29.12
C THR A 7 13.95 8.66 -28.86
N GLY A 8 13.05 9.06 -29.77
CA GLY A 8 11.62 8.78 -29.66
C GLY A 8 11.29 7.28 -29.61
N MET A 9 11.92 6.46 -30.46
CA MET A 9 11.74 5.00 -30.45
C MET A 9 12.25 4.34 -29.16
N LEU A 10 13.38 4.80 -28.63
CA LEU A 10 13.93 4.26 -27.39
C LEU A 10 13.03 4.58 -26.20
N THR A 11 12.51 5.81 -26.10
CA THR A 11 11.59 6.20 -25.03
C THR A 11 10.28 5.40 -25.05
N LEU A 12 9.74 5.14 -26.24
CA LEU A 12 8.54 4.30 -26.39
C LEU A 12 8.79 2.85 -25.96
N CYS A 13 9.92 2.27 -26.35
CA CYS A 13 10.30 0.91 -25.95
C CYS A 13 10.52 0.82 -24.44
N GLN A 14 11.18 1.82 -23.86
CA GLN A 14 11.37 1.94 -22.43
C GLN A 14 10.03 2.03 -21.69
N TRP A 15 9.10 2.87 -22.16
CA TRP A 15 7.74 2.94 -21.60
C TRP A 15 7.00 1.61 -21.73
N PHE A 16 7.14 0.90 -22.84
CA PHE A 16 6.48 -0.39 -23.07
C PHE A 16 6.98 -1.48 -22.11
N ILE A 17 8.24 -1.42 -21.69
CA ILE A 17 8.82 -2.33 -20.69
C ILE A 17 8.49 -1.86 -19.27
N PHE A 18 8.46 -0.54 -19.04
CA PHE A 18 8.24 0.05 -17.72
C PHE A 18 6.78 0.01 -17.29
N LEU A 19 5.83 0.13 -18.22
CA LEU A 19 4.39 0.11 -17.97
C LEU A 19 3.90 -1.21 -17.33
N PRO A 20 4.21 -2.40 -17.86
CA PRO A 20 3.83 -3.66 -17.22
C PRO A 20 4.54 -3.85 -15.87
N GLY A 21 5.78 -3.38 -15.74
CA GLY A 21 6.50 -3.37 -14.47
C GLY A 21 5.82 -2.49 -13.41
N LEU A 22 5.42 -1.28 -13.77
CA LEU A 22 4.71 -0.34 -12.90
C LEU A 22 3.31 -0.82 -12.51
N LEU A 23 2.60 -1.46 -13.45
CA LEU A 23 1.28 -2.03 -13.18
C LEU A 23 1.37 -3.21 -12.22
N CYS A 24 2.34 -4.11 -12.45
CA CYS A 24 2.59 -5.23 -11.55
C CYS A 24 3.03 -4.73 -10.16
N PHE A 25 3.90 -3.71 -10.12
CA PHE A 25 4.31 -3.06 -8.88
C PHE A 25 3.13 -2.39 -8.18
N SER A 26 2.26 -1.65 -8.87
CA SER A 26 1.07 -1.02 -8.29
C SER A 26 0.07 -2.06 -7.77
N TYR A 27 -0.06 -3.18 -8.47
CA TYR A 27 -0.92 -4.29 -8.06
C TYR A 27 -0.39 -4.97 -6.80
N LEU A 28 0.93 -5.06 -6.61
CA LEU A 28 1.55 -5.59 -5.40
C LEU A 28 1.64 -4.56 -4.26
N LEU A 29 1.85 -3.30 -4.61
CA LEU A 29 2.00 -2.19 -3.67
C LEU A 29 0.67 -1.89 -2.98
N ARG A 30 -0.48 -1.98 -3.66
CA ARG A 30 -1.81 -1.83 -3.05
C ARG A 30 -2.07 -2.76 -1.86
N PRO A 31 -1.97 -4.09 -1.99
CA PRO A 31 -2.18 -5.00 -0.87
C PRO A 31 -1.09 -4.83 0.18
N LEU A 32 0.16 -4.57 -0.21
CA LEU A 32 1.24 -4.29 0.74
C LEU A 32 0.95 -3.06 1.60
N LEU A 33 0.49 -1.97 0.98
CA LEU A 33 0.09 -0.75 1.66
C LEU A 33 -1.08 -1.02 2.59
N ILE A 34 -2.13 -1.73 2.17
CA ILE A 34 -3.27 -2.06 3.05
C ILE A 34 -2.80 -2.89 4.26
N VAL A 35 -1.99 -3.92 4.01
CA VAL A 35 -1.49 -4.83 5.07
C VAL A 35 -0.60 -4.11 6.07
N VAL A 36 0.15 -3.08 5.68
CA VAL A 36 1.00 -2.31 6.60
C VAL A 36 0.25 -1.15 7.24
N LEU A 37 -0.56 -0.44 6.47
CA LEU A 37 -1.24 0.79 6.88
C LEU A 37 -2.41 0.53 7.83
N VAL A 38 -3.14 -0.58 7.66
CA VAL A 38 -4.24 -0.93 8.56
C VAL A 38 -3.73 -1.24 9.99
N PRO A 39 -2.79 -2.17 10.22
CA PRO A 39 -2.26 -2.43 11.55
C PRO A 39 -1.41 -1.26 12.08
N GLY A 40 -0.62 -0.61 11.21
CA GLY A 40 0.16 0.56 11.58
C GLY A 40 -0.72 1.75 12.00
N GLY A 41 -1.81 1.98 11.27
CA GLY A 41 -2.81 3.01 11.57
C GLY A 41 -3.55 2.74 12.87
N LEU A 42 -3.93 1.47 13.14
CA LEU A 42 -4.51 1.07 14.42
C LEU A 42 -3.56 1.32 15.59
N LEU A 43 -2.28 0.99 15.42
CA LEU A 43 -1.25 1.25 16.44
C LEU A 43 -1.08 2.74 16.69
N LEU A 44 -1.03 3.56 15.65
CA LEU A 44 -0.98 5.02 15.78
C LEU A 44 -2.21 5.58 16.50
N LEU A 45 -3.40 5.12 16.15
CA LEU A 45 -4.65 5.46 16.85
C LEU A 45 -4.61 5.07 18.32
N ALA A 46 -4.07 3.90 18.64
CA ALA A 46 -3.89 3.45 20.03
C ALA A 46 -2.82 4.24 20.79
N VAL A 47 -1.85 4.86 20.10
CA VAL A 47 -0.85 5.74 20.72
C VAL A 47 -1.42 7.14 20.97
N ILE A 48 -2.11 7.70 19.97
CA ILE A 48 -2.67 9.06 20.04
C ILE A 48 -3.92 9.11 20.94
N GLY A 49 -4.81 8.13 20.84
CA GLY A 49 -6.08 8.08 21.55
C GLY A 49 -6.02 7.71 23.03
N GLY A 50 -4.83 7.42 23.59
CA GLY A 50 -4.67 7.18 25.02
C GLY A 50 -5.38 5.92 25.55
N GLN A 51 -5.82 5.95 26.82
CA GLN A 51 -6.39 4.78 27.49
C GLN A 51 -7.81 4.40 27.02
N GLU A 52 -8.64 5.37 26.63
CA GLU A 52 -10.01 5.13 26.17
C GLU A 52 -10.02 4.30 24.88
N VAL A 53 -9.25 4.71 23.87
CA VAL A 53 -9.17 4.00 22.58
C VAL A 53 -8.55 2.61 22.75
N ARG A 54 -7.58 2.44 23.65
CA ARG A 54 -6.98 1.13 23.96
C ARG A 54 -7.96 0.18 24.65
N SER A 55 -8.86 0.70 25.50
CA SER A 55 -9.88 -0.10 26.18
C SER A 55 -10.91 -0.64 25.18
N GLU A 56 -11.41 0.24 24.30
CA GLU A 56 -12.35 -0.13 23.25
C GLU A 56 -11.72 -1.11 22.24
N MET A 57 -10.47 -0.88 21.82
CA MET A 57 -9.74 -1.83 20.96
C MET A 57 -9.60 -3.22 21.60
N LYS A 58 -9.29 -3.30 22.90
CA LYS A 58 -9.21 -4.59 23.61
C LYS A 58 -10.56 -5.28 23.71
N SER A 59 -11.64 -4.52 23.93
CA SER A 59 -13.00 -5.05 23.97
C SER A 59 -13.40 -5.65 22.62
N LEU A 60 -13.18 -4.90 21.53
CA LEU A 60 -13.44 -5.36 20.16
C LEU A 60 -12.58 -6.59 19.80
N PHE A 61 -11.30 -6.59 20.17
CA PHE A 61 -10.41 -7.72 19.91
C PHE A 61 -10.83 -8.97 20.68
N LYS A 62 -11.26 -8.82 21.94
CA LYS A 62 -11.77 -9.93 22.77
C LYS A 62 -13.09 -10.50 22.21
N GLY A 63 -13.99 -9.63 21.73
CA GLY A 63 -15.20 -10.04 21.04
C GLY A 63 -14.92 -10.80 19.75
N TRP A 64 -13.95 -10.33 18.96
CA TRP A 64 -13.54 -10.99 17.71
C TRP A 64 -12.88 -12.36 17.94
N VAL A 65 -12.11 -12.51 19.02
CA VAL A 65 -11.50 -13.79 19.43
C VAL A 65 -12.53 -14.78 19.98
N THR A 66 -13.54 -14.29 20.71
CA THR A 66 -14.58 -15.14 21.32
C THR A 66 -15.66 -15.56 20.31
N SER A 67 -15.81 -14.82 19.20
CA SER A 67 -16.79 -15.11 18.16
C SER A 67 -16.28 -16.09 17.08
N ARG A 68 -15.08 -16.65 17.25
CA ARG A 68 -14.54 -17.76 16.46
C ARG A 68 -14.51 -19.02 17.32
#